data_AF-A0A817WBK4-F1
#
_entry.id   AF-A0A817WBK4-F1
#
_cell.length_a   1.000
_cell.length_b   1.000
_cell.length_c   1.000
_cell.angle_alpha   90.00
_cell.angle_beta   90.00
_cell.angle_gamma   90.00
#
_symmetry.space_group_name_H-M   'P 1'
#
loop_
_entity.id
_entity.type
_entity.pdbx_description
1 polymer ?
#
loop_
_entity_poly.entity_id
_entity_poly.type
_entity_poly.pdbx_seq_one_letter_code
_entity_poly.pdbx_strand_id
1 'polypeptide(L)'
;MWNQSLDSDISSSLSTSMDDLTHLDLQKSSLCSTITSAESSAEVDETTILLNSISSYFSVKPTKYNGRGCFANTDLVQGTIIHECSMPLSSTIARTFRKQVCEFCLEFVHGKTLKFKLMSQTNKKTKSMSTPASACSLALYFCSQTCMEKFIALDIYDL
;
A
#
# COMPACT_ATOMS: atom_id res chain seq x y z
N MET A 1 27.26 29.59 10.78
CA MET A 1 27.06 30.99 10.34
C MET A 1 27.45 31.09 8.89
N TRP A 2 26.47 30.93 7.99
CA TRP A 2 26.54 31.31 6.58
C TRP A 2 25.17 31.92 6.28
N ASN A 3 25.14 33.25 6.18
CA ASN A 3 24.02 34.03 5.67
C ASN A 3 24.16 34.09 4.14
N GLN A 4 23.07 33.94 3.40
CA GLN A 4 22.42 35.05 2.71
C GLN A 4 21.26 34.55 1.82
N SER A 5 20.10 35.16 2.07
CA SER A 5 18.92 35.20 1.22
C SER A 5 19.22 35.70 -0.18
N LEU A 6 18.50 35.16 -1.17
CA LEU A 6 18.01 35.96 -2.30
C LEU A 6 16.59 35.49 -2.64
N ASP A 7 15.64 36.36 -2.32
CA ASP A 7 14.26 36.33 -2.81
C ASP A 7 14.22 36.77 -4.28
N SER A 8 13.36 36.17 -5.10
CA SER A 8 12.77 36.81 -6.28
C SER A 8 11.54 36.04 -6.74
N ASP A 9 10.43 36.74 -6.70
CA ASP A 9 9.07 36.36 -7.08
C ASP A 9 8.93 36.06 -8.58
N ILE A 10 8.21 34.99 -8.91
CA ILE A 10 7.49 34.89 -10.19
C ILE A 10 6.05 34.46 -9.89
N SER A 11 5.18 35.47 -9.87
CA SER A 11 3.74 35.33 -10.02
C SER A 11 3.40 35.17 -11.50
N SER A 12 2.72 34.09 -11.86
CA SER A 12 1.86 34.08 -13.06
C SER A 12 0.71 33.11 -12.86
N SER A 13 -0.44 33.69 -12.53
CA SER A 13 -1.77 33.11 -12.65
C SER A 13 -2.09 32.80 -14.12
N LEU A 14 -2.56 31.59 -14.43
CA LEU A 14 -3.40 31.35 -15.59
C LEU A 14 -4.50 30.34 -15.24
N SER A 15 -5.72 30.84 -15.20
CA SER A 15 -6.98 30.12 -15.08
C SER A 15 -7.50 29.76 -16.46
N THR A 16 -7.84 28.49 -16.74
CA THR A 16 -8.83 28.14 -17.77
C THR A 16 -9.54 26.83 -17.40
N SER A 17 -10.86 26.83 -17.60
CA SER A 17 -11.90 25.83 -17.33
C SER A 17 -11.67 24.46 -17.99
N MET A 18 -12.03 23.32 -17.39
CA MET A 18 -13.35 22.64 -17.44
C MET A 18 -14.01 22.68 -18.83
N ASP A 19 -13.89 21.59 -19.61
CA ASP A 19 -15.00 20.66 -19.91
C ASP A 19 -14.54 19.48 -20.79
N ASP A 20 -15.16 18.32 -20.53
CA ASP A 20 -15.39 17.14 -21.39
C ASP A 20 -14.23 16.35 -22.03
N LEU A 21 -14.06 15.11 -21.55
CA LEU A 21 -14.50 13.93 -22.32
C LEU A 21 -14.51 12.66 -21.46
N THR A 22 -15.67 12.02 -21.51
CA THR A 22 -16.13 10.84 -20.79
C THR A 22 -15.59 9.51 -21.34
N HIS A 23 -15.62 8.51 -20.44
CA HIS A 23 -15.98 7.11 -20.71
C HIS A 23 -14.87 6.17 -21.19
N LEU A 24 -14.39 5.29 -20.30
CA LEU A 24 -14.35 3.83 -20.55
C LEU A 24 -14.01 3.06 -19.26
N ASP A 25 -15.07 2.46 -18.72
CA ASP A 25 -15.18 1.11 -18.17
C ASP A 25 -14.32 0.67 -16.98
N LEU A 26 -14.96 0.80 -15.82
CA LEU A 26 -15.21 -0.29 -14.87
C LEU A 26 -14.99 -1.70 -15.45
N GLN A 27 -14.00 -2.43 -14.94
CA GLN A 27 -14.16 -3.87 -14.73
C GLN A 27 -13.51 -4.33 -13.41
N LYS A 28 -14.40 -4.72 -12.50
CA LYS A 28 -14.17 -5.50 -11.28
C LYS A 28 -13.42 -6.80 -11.57
N SER A 29 -12.53 -7.19 -10.66
CA SER A 29 -12.53 -8.51 -9.97
C SER A 29 -11.21 -8.65 -9.20
N SER A 30 -11.22 -8.64 -7.86
CA SER A 30 -11.40 -9.82 -7.01
C SER A 30 -10.58 -11.03 -7.50
N LEU A 31 -9.27 -11.02 -7.23
CA LEU A 31 -8.40 -12.19 -7.40
C LEU A 31 -8.08 -12.78 -6.03
N CYS A 32 -9.03 -13.55 -5.49
CA CYS A 32 -8.72 -14.67 -4.61
C CYS A 32 -8.92 -15.93 -5.44
N SER A 33 -7.82 -16.56 -5.84
CA SER A 33 -7.87 -17.80 -6.62
C SER A 33 -6.99 -18.85 -5.97
N THR A 34 -7.68 -19.86 -5.45
CA THR A 34 -7.18 -21.16 -5.00
C THR A 34 -6.25 -21.78 -6.06
N ILE A 35 -5.04 -22.14 -5.65
CA ILE A 35 -4.08 -22.88 -6.47
C ILE A 35 -4.48 -24.36 -6.44
N THR A 36 -4.93 -24.90 -7.57
CA THR A 36 -5.07 -26.33 -7.81
C THR A 36 -3.97 -26.78 -8.76
N SER A 37 -3.27 -27.86 -8.38
CA SER A 37 -2.09 -28.38 -9.08
C SER A 37 -2.44 -29.21 -10.32
N ALA A 38 -1.53 -29.10 -11.30
CA ALA A 38 -1.14 -30.04 -12.35
C ALA A 38 -2.13 -30.30 -13.50
N GLU A 39 -1.76 -29.90 -14.73
CA GLU A 39 -1.23 -30.81 -15.76
C GLU A 39 -0.70 -30.03 -16.97
N SER A 40 0.26 -30.65 -17.66
CA SER A 40 1.11 -30.12 -18.71
C SER A 40 0.40 -29.91 -20.06
N SER A 41 0.51 -28.71 -20.63
CA SER A 41 0.46 -28.43 -22.06
C SER A 41 1.07 -27.03 -22.29
N ALA A 42 1.63 -26.79 -23.48
CA ALA A 42 2.34 -25.57 -23.87
C ALA A 42 1.40 -24.36 -24.07
N GLU A 43 0.52 -24.11 -23.09
CA GLU A 43 -0.16 -22.84 -22.94
C GLU A 43 0.81 -21.93 -22.20
N VAL A 44 1.16 -20.80 -22.80
CA VAL A 44 1.95 -19.78 -22.13
C VAL A 44 1.08 -19.28 -20.98
N ASP A 45 1.39 -19.78 -19.78
CA ASP A 45 0.73 -19.43 -18.54
C ASP A 45 0.67 -17.90 -18.43
N GLU A 46 -0.53 -17.34 -18.54
CA GLU A 46 -0.79 -15.90 -18.57
C GLU A 46 -0.20 -15.20 -17.33
N THR A 47 -0.12 -15.93 -16.21
CA THR A 47 0.54 -15.43 -15.00
C THR A 47 2.04 -15.21 -15.21
N THR A 48 2.70 -16.03 -16.03
CA THR A 48 4.11 -15.85 -16.38
C THR A 48 4.33 -14.61 -17.25
N ILE A 49 3.41 -14.30 -18.16
CA ILE A 49 3.47 -13.07 -18.96
C ILE A 49 3.37 -11.85 -18.05
N LEU A 50 2.40 -11.85 -17.14
CA LEU A 50 2.17 -10.75 -16.20
C LEU A 50 3.32 -10.59 -15.18
N LEU A 51 3.93 -11.69 -14.75
CA LEU A 51 5.10 -11.63 -13.86
C LEU A 51 6.34 -11.07 -14.58
N ASN A 52 6.51 -11.37 -15.86
CA ASN A 52 7.63 -10.85 -16.65
C ASN A 52 7.43 -9.39 -17.08
N SER A 53 6.23 -8.83 -16.96
CA SER A 53 5.98 -7.39 -17.21
C SER A 53 6.28 -6.50 -15.99
N ILE A 54 6.58 -7.08 -14.82
CA ILE A 54 6.88 -6.33 -13.58
C ILE A 54 8.12 -5.44 -13.74
N SER A 55 9.15 -5.94 -14.42
CA SER A 55 10.41 -5.21 -14.65
C SER A 55 11.16 -5.79 -15.84
N SER A 56 11.78 -4.92 -16.64
CA SER A 56 12.65 -5.35 -17.74
C SER A 56 13.96 -5.99 -17.25
N TYR A 57 14.36 -5.76 -15.99
CA TYR A 57 15.64 -6.22 -15.46
C TYR A 57 15.68 -7.70 -15.12
N PHE A 58 14.53 -8.32 -14.86
CA PHE A 58 14.47 -9.74 -14.51
C PHE A 58 13.27 -10.45 -15.14
N SER A 59 13.33 -11.78 -15.16
CA SER A 59 12.22 -12.66 -15.51
C SER A 59 11.98 -13.65 -14.39
N VAL A 60 10.71 -14.01 -14.16
CA VAL A 60 10.32 -14.98 -13.13
C VAL A 60 10.27 -16.38 -13.75
N LYS A 61 11.08 -17.30 -13.23
CA LYS A 61 11.19 -18.68 -13.77
C LYS A 61 11.17 -19.71 -12.62
N PRO A 62 10.77 -20.97 -12.88
CA PRO A 62 10.84 -22.03 -11.89
C PRO A 62 12.28 -22.34 -11.47
N THR A 63 12.48 -22.71 -10.20
CA THR A 63 13.80 -23.11 -9.70
C THR A 63 13.98 -24.64 -9.66
N LYS A 64 15.22 -25.12 -9.55
CA LYS A 64 15.57 -26.55 -9.50
C LYS A 64 14.88 -27.32 -8.36
N TYR A 65 14.60 -26.66 -7.24
CA TYR A 65 14.10 -27.30 -6.01
C TYR A 65 12.65 -26.93 -5.67
N ASN A 66 11.84 -26.65 -6.70
CA ASN A 66 10.48 -26.09 -6.63
C ASN A 66 10.43 -24.60 -6.24
N GLY A 67 9.31 -23.96 -6.60
CA GLY A 67 9.10 -22.53 -6.45
C GLY A 67 9.56 -21.71 -7.66
N ARG A 68 9.40 -20.38 -7.56
CA ARG A 68 9.77 -19.40 -8.60
C ARG A 68 10.85 -18.47 -8.08
N GLY A 69 11.75 -18.03 -8.95
CA GLY A 69 12.78 -17.05 -8.65
C GLY A 69 12.89 -15.99 -9.75
N CYS A 70 13.45 -14.83 -9.40
CA CYS A 70 13.77 -13.78 -10.36
C CYS A 70 15.19 -13.98 -10.90
N PHE A 71 15.33 -14.01 -12.23
CA PHE A 71 16.61 -14.17 -12.92
C PHE A 71 16.90 -12.91 -13.73
N ALA A 72 18.09 -12.34 -13.59
CA ALA A 72 18.48 -11.16 -14.34
C ALA A 72 18.48 -11.43 -15.84
N ASN A 73 17.95 -10.48 -16.62
CA ASN A 73 17.95 -10.55 -18.08
C ASN A 73 19.23 -9.98 -18.69
N THR A 74 19.96 -9.16 -17.92
CA THR A 74 21.18 -8.45 -18.34
C THR A 74 22.15 -8.33 -17.17
N ASP A 75 23.40 -7.99 -17.43
CA ASP A 75 24.38 -7.68 -16.39
C ASP A 75 23.98 -6.40 -15.64
N LEU A 76 23.91 -6.48 -14.32
CA LEU A 76 23.49 -5.39 -13.46
C LEU A 76 24.71 -4.72 -12.80
N VAL A 77 24.72 -3.40 -12.82
CA VAL A 77 25.74 -2.61 -12.12
C VAL A 77 25.33 -2.42 -10.65
N GLN A 78 26.31 -2.30 -9.76
CA GLN A 78 26.05 -2.02 -8.36
C GLN A 78 25.24 -0.72 -8.19
N GLY A 79 24.17 -0.77 -7.40
CA GLY A 79 23.29 0.36 -7.14
C GLY A 79 22.13 0.52 -8.11
N THR A 80 22.00 -0.34 -9.13
CA THR A 80 20.82 -0.34 -10.02
C THR A 80 19.55 -0.73 -9.26
N ILE A 81 18.53 0.13 -9.31
CA ILE A 81 17.19 -0.16 -8.80
C ILE A 81 16.47 -1.04 -9.83
N ILE A 82 16.31 -2.33 -9.50
CA ILE A 82 15.71 -3.32 -10.42
C ILE A 82 14.18 -3.35 -10.38
N HIS A 83 13.58 -2.91 -9.27
CA HIS A 83 12.14 -2.81 -9.08
C HIS A 83 11.85 -1.93 -7.87
N GLU A 84 10.83 -1.08 -7.99
CA GLU A 84 10.33 -0.23 -6.92
C GLU A 84 8.82 -0.42 -6.80
N CYS A 85 8.34 -0.59 -5.56
CA CYS A 85 6.93 -0.74 -5.26
C CYS A 85 6.51 0.42 -4.36
N SER A 86 5.81 1.40 -4.93
CA SER A 86 5.32 2.58 -4.21
C SER A 86 4.05 2.30 -3.40
N MET A 87 3.30 1.26 -3.77
CA MET A 87 2.02 0.90 -3.16
C MET A 87 2.01 -0.58 -2.78
N PRO A 88 2.38 -0.93 -1.53
CA PRO A 88 2.27 -2.31 -1.08
C PRO A 88 0.80 -2.73 -1.04
N LEU A 89 0.54 -4.02 -1.29
CA LEU A 89 -0.81 -4.57 -1.23
C LEU A 89 -1.48 -4.36 0.14
N SER A 90 -0.70 -4.49 1.21
CA SER A 90 -1.14 -4.22 2.57
C SER A 90 0.08 -3.98 3.46
N SER A 91 -0.12 -3.24 4.56
CA SER A 91 0.89 -3.02 5.60
C SER A 91 0.25 -3.13 6.98
N THR A 92 1.02 -3.57 7.97
CA THR A 92 0.56 -3.63 9.36
C THR A 92 1.69 -3.29 10.34
N ILE A 93 1.32 -2.66 11.45
CA ILE A 93 2.27 -2.29 12.51
C ILE A 93 2.33 -3.40 13.57
N ALA A 94 3.56 -3.85 13.86
CA ALA A 94 3.81 -4.81 14.92
C ALA A 94 3.28 -4.29 16.27
N ARG A 95 2.66 -5.20 17.05
CA ARG A 95 1.89 -4.84 18.26
C ARG A 95 2.67 -3.97 19.26
N THR A 96 3.97 -4.23 19.41
CA THR A 96 4.87 -3.49 20.32
C THR A 96 5.02 -2.01 19.95
N PHE A 97 4.86 -1.67 18.67
CA PHE A 97 5.09 -0.32 18.15
C PHE A 97 3.80 0.43 17.79
N ARG A 98 2.61 -0.16 17.99
CA ARG A 98 1.32 0.45 17.62
C ARG A 98 1.08 1.86 18.17
N LYS A 99 1.66 2.18 19.34
CA LYS A 99 1.53 3.51 19.94
C LYS A 99 2.55 4.53 19.44
N GLN A 100 3.56 4.10 18.71
CA GLN A 100 4.74 4.90 18.34
C GLN A 100 4.90 5.06 16.82
N VAL A 101 4.16 4.30 16.01
CA VAL A 101 4.20 4.33 14.55
C VAL A 101 2.86 4.82 14.03
N CYS A 102 2.87 5.74 13.07
CA CYS A 102 1.67 6.25 12.41
C CYS A 102 1.07 5.19 11.48
N GLU A 103 -0.22 4.90 11.59
CA GLU A 103 -0.89 3.90 10.73
C GLU A 103 -0.94 4.31 9.25
N PHE A 104 -0.86 5.61 8.96
CA PHE A 104 -0.96 6.13 7.59
C PHE A 104 0.40 6.24 6.89
N CYS A 105 1.36 6.97 7.49
CA CYS A 105 2.66 7.22 6.86
C CYS A 105 3.78 6.29 7.34
N LEU A 106 3.50 5.38 8.29
CA LEU A 106 4.47 4.46 8.89
C LEU A 106 5.68 5.13 9.57
N GLU A 107 5.60 6.44 9.83
CA GLU A 107 6.65 7.18 10.53
C GLU A 107 6.74 6.76 11.99
N PHE A 108 7.96 6.44 12.44
CA PHE A 108 8.26 6.04 13.81
C PHE A 108 8.72 7.22 14.67
N VAL A 109 8.04 7.45 15.79
CA VAL A 109 8.30 8.60 16.68
C VAL A 109 9.12 8.19 17.92
N HIS A 110 10.16 7.38 17.73
CA HIS A 110 11.27 7.15 18.68
C HIS A 110 10.89 7.08 20.17
N GLY A 111 9.96 6.20 20.57
CA GLY A 111 9.55 6.04 21.97
C GLY A 111 8.37 6.90 22.42
N LYS A 112 7.96 7.91 21.65
CA LYS A 112 6.84 8.78 21.99
C LYS A 112 5.52 8.11 21.62
N THR A 113 4.53 8.22 22.52
CA THR A 113 3.16 7.80 22.22
C THR A 113 2.48 8.86 21.36
N LEU A 114 1.95 8.43 20.23
CA LEU A 114 1.17 9.24 19.32
C LEU A 114 -0.15 9.69 19.96
N LYS A 115 -0.50 10.96 19.74
CA LYS A 115 -1.65 11.60 20.41
C LYS A 115 -2.96 11.39 19.66
N PHE A 116 -2.92 11.45 18.34
CA PHE A 116 -4.10 11.28 17.49
C PHE A 116 -4.42 9.79 17.39
N LYS A 117 -5.65 9.41 17.75
CA LYS A 117 -6.07 8.01 17.72
C LYS A 117 -7.49 7.88 17.20
N LEU A 118 -7.72 6.87 16.37
CA LEU A 118 -9.05 6.45 15.94
C LEU A 118 -9.45 5.22 16.74
N MET A 119 -10.62 5.28 17.38
CA MET A 119 -11.16 4.17 18.18
C MET A 119 -12.42 3.64 17.49
N SER A 120 -12.45 2.33 17.22
CA SER A 120 -13.67 1.67 16.76
C SER A 120 -14.75 1.79 17.84
N GLN A 121 -15.78 2.59 17.58
CA GLN A 121 -16.96 2.64 18.44
C GLN A 121 -17.82 1.40 18.14
N THR A 122 -17.56 0.30 18.83
CA THR A 122 -18.52 -0.80 18.87
C THR A 122 -19.73 -0.33 19.66
N ASN A 123 -20.78 0.06 18.94
CA ASN A 123 -22.07 0.44 19.52
C ASN A 123 -22.62 -0.73 20.35
N LYS A 124 -22.49 -0.64 21.67
CA LYS A 124 -23.02 -1.60 22.66
C LYS A 124 -24.55 -1.56 22.73
N LYS A 125 -25.27 -1.88 21.64
CA LYS A 125 -26.75 -1.86 21.62
C LYS A 125 -27.45 -3.20 21.34
N THR A 126 -26.73 -4.31 21.17
CA THR A 126 -27.36 -5.64 21.17
C THR A 126 -26.90 -6.45 22.38
N LYS A 127 -27.79 -6.61 23.35
CA LYS A 127 -27.70 -7.62 24.43
C LYS A 127 -27.88 -9.03 23.84
N SER A 128 -27.10 -9.42 22.83
CA SER A 128 -27.07 -10.80 22.35
C SER A 128 -25.94 -11.52 23.05
N MET A 129 -26.35 -12.41 23.95
CA MET A 129 -25.57 -13.37 24.71
C MET A 129 -24.65 -14.19 23.78
N SER A 130 -23.45 -14.54 24.28
CA SER A 130 -22.37 -15.36 23.66
C SER A 130 -21.55 -14.63 22.59
N THR A 131 -20.30 -14.24 22.83
CA THR A 131 -19.14 -15.05 23.24
C THR A 131 -18.09 -14.21 24.00
N PRO A 132 -17.29 -14.79 24.93
CA PRO A 132 -16.24 -14.10 25.66
C PRO A 132 -14.93 -14.05 24.86
N ALA A 133 -14.96 -13.54 23.63
CA ALA A 133 -13.74 -13.25 22.88
C ALA A 133 -13.40 -11.76 23.10
N SER A 134 -12.39 -11.53 23.93
CA SER A 134 -11.70 -10.26 24.18
C SER A 134 -11.84 -9.30 22.99
N ALA A 135 -12.83 -8.40 23.06
CA ALA A 135 -12.95 -7.27 22.16
C ALA A 135 -11.82 -6.29 22.51
N CYS A 136 -10.60 -6.65 22.10
CA CYS A 136 -9.44 -5.80 22.18
C CYS A 136 -9.74 -4.64 21.23
N SER A 137 -10.22 -3.53 21.79
CA SER A 137 -10.51 -2.32 21.03
C SER A 137 -9.25 -1.95 20.24
N LEU A 138 -9.29 -2.17 18.92
CA LEU A 138 -8.19 -1.85 18.04
C LEU A 138 -8.19 -0.32 17.88
N ALA A 139 -7.29 0.35 18.58
CA ALA A 139 -7.04 1.76 18.40
C ALA A 139 -5.92 1.93 17.37
N LEU A 140 -6.18 2.72 16.34
CA LEU A 140 -5.18 3.15 15.36
C LEU A 140 -4.59 4.48 15.83
N TYR A 141 -3.30 4.72 15.56
CA TYR A 141 -2.59 5.91 16.03
C TYR A 141 -1.95 6.66 14.87
N PHE A 142 -1.91 7.99 14.96
CA PHE A 142 -1.44 8.88 13.88
C PHE A 142 -0.49 9.94 14.39
N CYS A 143 0.51 10.31 13.57
CA CYS A 143 1.48 11.36 13.91
C CYS A 143 0.87 12.76 13.85
N SER A 144 -0.18 12.95 13.05
CA SER A 144 -0.87 14.22 12.88
C SER A 144 -2.37 14.02 12.64
N GLN A 145 -3.14 15.07 12.89
CA GLN A 145 -4.55 15.14 12.52
C GLN A 145 -4.74 14.90 11.01
N THR A 146 -3.88 15.48 10.17
CA THR A 146 -3.91 15.33 8.72
C THR A 146 -3.74 13.87 8.27
N CYS A 147 -2.85 13.10 8.91
CA CYS A 147 -2.68 11.67 8.61
C CYS A 147 -3.93 10.86 8.97
N MET A 148 -4.57 11.19 10.10
CA MET A 148 -5.82 10.55 10.50
C MET A 148 -6.95 10.87 9.52
N GLU A 149 -7.10 12.12 9.11
CA GLU A 149 -8.12 12.54 8.15
C GLU A 149 -7.93 11.90 6.78
N LYS A 150 -6.68 11.86 6.27
CA LYS A 150 -6.36 11.16 5.02
C LYS A 150 -6.66 9.67 5.09
N PHE A 151 -6.32 9.02 6.21
CA PHE A 151 -6.63 7.62 6.43
C PHE A 151 -8.14 7.37 6.36
N ILE A 152 -8.93 8.17 7.08
CA ILE A 152 -10.40 8.09 7.08
C ILE A 152 -10.97 8.34 5.66
N ALA A 153 -10.42 9.31 4.94
CA ALA A 153 -10.84 9.65 3.58
C ALA A 153 -10.42 8.61 2.52
N LEU A 154 -9.52 7.68 2.82
CA LEU A 154 -9.26 6.54 1.92
C LEU A 154 -10.15 5.37 2.30
N ASP A 155 -10.28 5.09 3.59
CA ASP A 155 -11.03 3.94 4.11
C ASP A 155 -12.56 4.06 3.89
N ILE A 156 -13.10 5.28 3.83
CA ILE A 156 -14.54 5.51 3.59
C ILE A 156 -14.92 5.44 2.10
N TYR A 157 -14.00 5.75 1.18
CA TYR A 157 -14.33 5.88 -0.25
C TYR A 157 -14.16 4.58 -1.05
N ASP A 158 -13.70 3.49 -0.41
CA ASP A 158 -13.60 2.15 -0.99
C ASP A 158 -14.82 1.24 -0.65
N LEU A 159 -15.98 1.80 -0.31
CA LEU A 159 -17.26 1.08 -0.11
C LEU A 159 -18.28 1.30 -1.24
#